data_AF-A0A6C0D979-F1
#
_entry.id   AF-A0A6C0D979-F1
#
_cell.length_a   1.000
_cell.length_b   1.000
_cell.length_c   1.000
_cell.angle_alpha   90.00
_cell.angle_beta   90.00
_cell.angle_gamma   90.00
#
_symmetry.space_group_name_H-M   'P 1'
#
loop_
_entity.id
_entity.type
_entity.pdbx_description
1 polymer ?
#
loop_
_entity_poly.entity_id
_entity_poly.type
_entity_poly.pdbx_seq_one_letter_code
_entity_poly.pdbx_strand_id
1 'polypeptide(L)'
;MERRLNKKVEAYITLFKDSIKEKATQMGVINNEEVNQLLHYIYDYDRLSFNKEDFMKRKRVKNFVPIFDRCCAKRATTEQCTRRKKDGFEYCGTHMKGTPHGIIDTQDNEVKVNTQKIEVWAQDIQGIIYYIDKFNNVYQAEDIVVNKVNPKIIAKYVKNGEQYSIPEFNL
;
A
#
# COMPACT_ATOMS: atom_id res chain seq x y z
N MET A 1 -0.78 10.10 26.18
CA MET A 1 -0.45 11.34 25.43
C MET A 1 -1.71 11.95 24.82
N GLU A 2 -2.50 11.16 24.08
CA GLU A 2 -3.83 11.48 23.53
C GLU A 2 -4.76 12.23 24.51
N ARG A 3 -5.11 11.63 25.66
CA ARG A 3 -5.98 12.26 26.68
C ARG A 3 -5.52 13.66 27.10
N ARG A 4 -4.21 13.88 27.25
CA ARG A 4 -3.65 15.18 27.66
C ARG A 4 -3.81 16.23 26.56
N LEU A 5 -3.63 15.84 25.30
CA LEU A 5 -3.80 16.73 24.15
C LEU A 5 -5.27 17.04 23.92
N ASN A 6 -6.16 16.05 23.98
CA ASN A 6 -7.61 16.26 23.90
C ASN A 6 -8.09 17.24 24.97
N LYS A 7 -7.65 17.08 26.23
CA LYS A 7 -7.98 18.03 27.30
C LYS A 7 -7.50 19.46 27.02
N LYS A 8 -6.31 19.61 26.41
CA LYS A 8 -5.77 20.94 26.06
C LYS A 8 -6.56 21.59 24.92
N VAL A 9 -6.93 20.82 23.90
CA VAL A 9 -7.77 21.29 22.79
C VAL A 9 -9.17 21.63 23.27
N GLU A 10 -9.77 20.78 24.10
CA GLU A 10 -11.09 21.01 24.69
C GLU A 10 -11.13 22.33 25.49
N ALA A 11 -10.13 22.55 26.35
CA ALA A 11 -10.03 23.80 27.11
C ALA A 11 -9.90 25.02 26.17
N TYR A 12 -9.04 24.93 25.14
CA TYR A 12 -8.86 26.01 24.17
C TYR A 12 -10.14 26.31 23.38
N ILE A 13 -10.82 25.28 22.87
CA ILE A 13 -12.08 25.43 22.10
C ILE A 13 -13.19 25.99 22.97
N THR A 14 -13.28 25.57 24.24
CA THR A 14 -14.28 26.11 25.18
C THR A 14 -14.05 27.60 25.41
N LEU A 15 -12.80 27.99 25.73
CA LEU A 15 -12.42 29.41 25.88
C LEU A 15 -12.69 30.23 24.61
N PHE A 16 -12.45 29.65 23.44
CA PHE A 16 -12.74 30.30 22.16
C PHE A 16 -14.24 30.53 21.96
N LYS A 17 -15.08 29.52 22.19
CA LYS A 17 -16.55 29.64 22.10
C LYS A 17 -17.08 30.68 23.10
N ASP A 18 -16.56 30.68 24.33
CA ASP A 18 -16.93 31.65 25.37
C ASP A 18 -16.51 33.08 25.00
N SER A 19 -15.32 33.26 24.41
CA SER A 19 -14.86 34.58 23.93
C SER A 19 -15.75 35.14 22.83
N ILE A 20 -16.25 34.28 21.93
CA ILE A 20 -17.22 34.69 20.89
C ILE A 20 -18.53 35.15 21.55
N LYS A 21 -19.04 34.39 22.51
CA LYS A 21 -20.25 34.74 23.26
C LYS A 21 -20.08 36.07 23.99
N GLU A 22 -18.98 36.25 24.70
CA GLU A 22 -18.67 37.52 25.39
C GLU A 22 -18.61 38.69 24.41
N LYS A 23 -17.99 38.49 23.23
CA LYS A 23 -17.93 39.53 22.21
C LYS A 23 -19.31 39.88 21.65
N ALA A 24 -20.17 38.89 21.44
CA ALA A 24 -21.56 39.09 21.04
C ALA A 24 -22.34 39.88 22.11
N THR A 25 -22.11 39.59 23.40
CA THR A 25 -22.68 40.36 24.52
C THR A 25 -22.21 41.82 24.49
N GLN A 26 -20.91 42.05 24.32
CA GLN A 26 -20.32 43.40 24.28
C GLN A 26 -20.84 44.22 23.10
N MET A 27 -21.14 43.57 21.97
CA MET A 27 -21.71 44.23 20.79
C MET A 27 -23.23 44.47 20.91
N GLY A 28 -23.88 43.96 21.96
CA GLY A 28 -25.33 44.11 22.17
C GLY A 28 -26.19 43.35 21.17
N VAL A 29 -25.62 42.40 20.42
CA VAL A 29 -26.30 41.67 19.33
C VAL A 29 -27.02 40.40 19.80
N ILE A 30 -26.96 40.10 21.09
CA ILE A 30 -27.58 38.89 21.69
C ILE A 30 -29.11 38.88 21.55
N ASN A 31 -29.74 40.03 21.40
CA ASN A 31 -31.19 40.10 21.22
C ASN A 31 -31.64 39.76 19.78
N ASN A 32 -30.70 39.56 18.84
CA ASN A 32 -31.03 39.11 17.49
C ASN A 32 -31.15 37.58 17.48
N GLU A 33 -32.32 37.09 17.06
CA GLU A 33 -32.64 35.66 16.97
C GLU A 33 -31.68 34.90 16.03
N GLU A 34 -31.24 35.52 14.94
CA GLU A 34 -30.27 34.95 13.99
C GLU A 34 -28.90 34.75 14.65
N VAL A 35 -28.49 35.68 15.52
CA VAL A 35 -27.22 35.58 16.27
C VAL A 35 -27.30 34.49 17.33
N ASN A 36 -28.44 34.31 17.98
CA ASN A 36 -28.64 33.21 18.92
C ASN A 36 -28.60 31.85 18.21
N GLN A 37 -29.22 31.73 17.03
CA GLN A 37 -29.13 30.53 16.21
C GLN A 37 -27.68 30.22 15.82
N LEU A 38 -26.90 31.24 15.44
CA LEU A 38 -25.48 31.09 15.13
C LEU A 38 -24.66 30.66 16.37
N LEU A 39 -24.93 31.25 17.53
CA LEU A 39 -24.26 30.86 18.78
C LEU A 39 -24.55 29.41 19.14
N HIS A 40 -25.81 28.97 19.04
CA HIS A 40 -26.16 27.56 19.24
C HIS A 40 -25.38 26.64 18.30
N TYR A 41 -25.34 26.96 17.00
CA TYR A 41 -24.56 26.21 16.03
C TYR A 41 -23.07 26.14 16.39
N ILE A 42 -22.47 27.25 16.82
CA ILE A 42 -21.07 27.29 17.26
C ILE A 42 -20.85 26.39 18.48
N TYR A 43 -21.76 26.39 19.46
CA TYR A 43 -21.63 25.56 20.66
C TYR A 43 -21.82 24.07 20.38
N ASP A 44 -22.74 23.73 19.49
CA ASP A 44 -23.04 22.35 19.09
C ASP A 44 -22.02 21.79 18.09
N TYR A 45 -21.21 22.65 17.45
CA TYR A 45 -20.19 22.21 16.51
C TYR A 45 -19.22 21.20 17.14
N ASP A 46 -19.01 20.11 16.40
CA ASP A 46 -18.22 18.96 16.81
C ASP A 46 -16.80 19.35 17.25
N ARG A 47 -16.38 18.77 18.38
CA ARG A 47 -15.07 19.04 18.96
C ARG A 47 -14.02 18.20 18.25
N LEU A 48 -12.88 18.83 17.94
CA LEU A 48 -11.71 18.11 17.45
C LEU A 48 -11.20 17.14 18.54
N SER A 49 -11.19 15.84 18.23
CA SER A 49 -10.62 14.80 19.08
C SER A 49 -9.51 14.06 18.34
N PHE A 50 -8.37 13.88 19.00
CA PHE A 50 -7.32 12.98 18.55
C PHE A 50 -7.61 11.56 18.99
N ASN A 51 -7.41 10.63 18.05
CA ASN A 51 -7.61 9.21 18.23
C ASN A 51 -6.25 8.50 18.23
N LYS A 52 -6.22 7.21 18.59
CA LYS A 52 -4.98 6.42 18.58
C LYS A 52 -4.26 6.44 17.23
N GLU A 53 -5.01 6.43 16.13
CA GLU A 53 -4.48 6.43 14.77
C GLU A 53 -3.65 7.68 14.44
N ASP A 54 -3.98 8.82 15.04
CA ASP A 54 -3.24 10.08 14.86
C ASP A 54 -1.83 10.03 15.45
N PHE A 55 -1.61 9.14 16.43
CA PHE A 55 -0.32 8.93 17.07
C PHE A 55 0.45 7.73 16.51
N MET A 56 -0.18 6.93 15.64
CA MET A 56 0.48 5.81 15.00
C MET A 56 1.42 6.31 13.92
N LYS A 57 2.71 5.98 14.04
CA LYS A 57 3.65 6.17 12.92
C LYS A 57 3.10 5.41 11.72
N ARG A 58 2.73 6.13 10.67
CA ARG A 58 2.28 5.50 9.42
C ARG A 58 3.35 4.53 8.97
N LYS A 59 2.98 3.24 8.91
CA LYS A 59 3.84 2.21 8.35
C LYS A 59 3.89 2.46 6.85
N ARG A 60 4.93 3.15 6.37
CA ARG A 60 5.15 3.30 4.93
C ARG A 60 5.23 1.90 4.34
N VAL A 61 4.34 1.59 3.39
CA VAL A 61 4.43 0.36 2.62
C VAL A 61 5.79 0.36 1.94
N LYS A 62 6.64 -0.59 2.31
CA LYS A 62 7.92 -0.77 1.65
C LYS A 62 7.62 -1.42 0.30
N ASN A 63 7.71 -0.65 -0.79
CA ASN A 63 7.70 -1.24 -2.12
C ASN A 63 8.87 -2.21 -2.22
N PHE A 64 8.56 -3.49 -2.45
CA PHE A 64 9.57 -4.52 -2.58
C PHE A 64 10.35 -4.29 -3.87
N VAL A 65 11.66 -4.08 -3.75
CA VAL A 65 12.57 -4.07 -4.90
C VAL A 65 13.11 -5.50 -5.07
N PRO A 66 12.93 -6.14 -6.23
CA PRO A 66 13.52 -7.46 -6.51
C PRO A 66 15.04 -7.44 -6.32
N ILE A 67 15.63 -8.56 -5.90
CA ILE A 67 17.05 -8.62 -5.52
C ILE A 67 17.99 -8.21 -6.68
N PHE A 68 17.67 -8.62 -7.91
CA PHE A 68 18.43 -8.28 -9.12
C PHE A 68 18.41 -6.77 -9.46
N ASP A 69 17.36 -6.07 -9.00
CA ASP A 69 17.19 -4.63 -9.17
C ASP A 69 17.77 -3.83 -7.99
N ARG A 70 18.24 -4.51 -6.93
CA ARG A 70 18.81 -3.84 -5.76
C ARG A 70 20.24 -3.40 -6.03
N CYS A 71 20.62 -2.35 -5.32
CA CYS A 71 21.99 -1.87 -5.26
C CYS A 71 22.92 -2.91 -4.65
N CYS A 72 24.07 -3.14 -5.28
CA CYS A 72 25.08 -4.12 -4.89
C CYS A 72 25.96 -3.69 -3.70
N ALA A 73 25.80 -2.48 -3.19
CA ALA A 73 26.55 -1.98 -2.03
C ALA A 73 25.93 -2.43 -0.70
N LYS A 74 26.80 -2.63 0.30
CA LYS A 74 26.44 -2.94 1.68
C LYS A 74 26.18 -1.66 2.49
N ARG A 75 25.23 -1.75 3.41
CA ARG A 75 24.99 -0.73 4.45
C ARG A 75 25.98 -0.91 5.60
N ALA A 76 26.00 0.04 6.54
CA ALA A 76 26.76 -0.09 7.79
C ALA A 76 26.39 -1.35 8.60
N THR A 77 25.19 -1.89 8.41
CA THR A 77 24.73 -3.16 8.98
C THR A 77 25.20 -4.40 8.20
N THR A 78 26.15 -4.25 7.28
CA THR A 78 26.69 -5.28 6.35
C THR A 78 25.68 -5.96 5.41
N GLU A 79 24.39 -5.61 5.50
CA GLU A 79 23.33 -6.08 4.60
C GLU A 79 23.29 -5.35 3.25
N GLN A 80 22.68 -5.99 2.24
CA GLN A 80 22.43 -5.38 0.93
C GLN A 80 21.61 -4.10 1.04
N CYS A 81 22.00 -3.08 0.29
CA CYS A 81 21.18 -1.91 0.13
C CYS A 81 19.84 -2.26 -0.55
N THR A 82 18.74 -2.08 0.17
CA THR A 82 17.39 -2.34 -0.35
C THR A 82 16.86 -1.32 -1.37
N ARG A 83 17.71 -0.41 -1.86
CA ARG A 83 17.31 0.63 -2.85
C ARG A 83 17.53 0.09 -4.26
N ARG A 84 16.70 0.51 -5.21
CA ARG A 84 16.86 0.18 -6.63
C ARG A 84 18.17 0.77 -7.17
N LYS A 85 18.92 0.00 -7.96
CA LYS A 85 20.10 0.46 -8.68
C LYS A 85 19.70 1.44 -9.80
N LYS A 86 20.61 2.33 -10.19
CA LYS A 86 20.34 3.28 -11.28
C LYS A 86 20.58 2.58 -12.62
N ASP A 87 19.81 2.90 -13.65
CA ASP A 87 19.97 2.28 -14.96
C ASP A 87 21.41 2.48 -15.48
N GLY A 88 22.04 1.39 -15.90
CA GLY A 88 23.45 1.38 -16.32
C GLY A 88 24.47 1.35 -15.17
N PHE A 89 24.04 1.26 -13.91
CA PHE A 89 24.93 1.22 -12.74
C PHE A 89 24.54 0.11 -11.75
N GLU A 90 25.53 -0.43 -11.04
CA GLU A 90 25.32 -1.43 -9.98
C GLU A 90 24.90 -0.83 -8.63
N TYR A 91 24.84 0.51 -8.56
CA TYR A 91 24.60 1.24 -7.32
C TYR A 91 23.37 2.13 -7.40
N CYS A 92 22.70 2.33 -6.26
CA CYS A 92 21.68 3.36 -6.12
C CYS A 92 22.34 4.74 -6.08
N GLY A 93 21.58 5.81 -6.34
CA GLY A 93 22.13 7.17 -6.38
C GLY A 93 22.86 7.63 -5.11
N THR A 94 22.63 6.99 -3.95
CA THR A 94 23.36 7.29 -2.71
C THR A 94 24.72 6.60 -2.65
N HIS A 95 24.80 5.32 -3.04
CA HIS A 95 26.08 4.59 -3.10
C HIS A 95 26.90 4.92 -4.36
N MET A 96 26.34 5.65 -5.31
CA MET A 96 27.12 6.31 -6.37
C MET A 96 27.85 7.56 -5.86
N LYS A 97 27.26 8.28 -4.89
CA LYS A 97 27.80 9.54 -4.36
C LYS A 97 28.68 9.35 -3.12
N GLY A 98 28.52 8.25 -2.40
CA GLY A 98 29.26 7.94 -1.18
C GLY A 98 29.88 6.56 -1.22
N THR A 99 30.91 6.36 -0.40
CA THR A 99 31.67 5.10 -0.35
C THR A 99 30.81 3.96 0.21
N PRO A 100 30.66 2.83 -0.52
CA PRO A 100 30.03 1.63 0.01
C PRO A 100 30.76 1.10 1.26
N HIS A 101 30.03 0.55 2.23
CA HIS A 101 30.63 -0.18 3.36
C HIS A 101 31.05 -1.62 2.99
N GLY A 102 31.23 -1.87 1.69
CA GLY A 102 31.44 -3.18 1.10
C GLY A 102 30.52 -3.41 -0.10
N ILE A 103 30.83 -4.44 -0.88
CA ILE A 103 30.09 -4.86 -2.06
C ILE A 103 29.57 -6.27 -1.80
N ILE A 104 28.40 -6.59 -2.33
CA ILE A 104 27.88 -7.95 -2.40
C ILE A 104 28.40 -8.56 -3.68
N ASP A 105 29.19 -9.61 -3.53
CA ASP A 105 29.61 -10.41 -4.65
C ASP A 105 28.41 -11.22 -5.14
N THR A 106 28.04 -11.06 -6.41
CA THR A 106 26.92 -11.75 -7.04
C THR A 106 27.20 -13.24 -7.24
N GLN A 107 28.41 -13.71 -6.96
CA GLN A 107 28.81 -15.11 -7.11
C GLN A 107 28.47 -16.01 -5.91
N ASP A 108 28.38 -15.46 -4.69
CA ASP A 108 28.16 -16.26 -3.47
C ASP A 108 26.69 -16.38 -3.04
N ASN A 109 25.77 -15.78 -3.79
CA ASN A 109 24.34 -15.87 -3.51
C ASN A 109 23.58 -16.01 -4.81
N GLU A 110 23.70 -17.20 -5.43
CA GLU A 110 22.59 -17.81 -6.14
C GLU A 110 21.42 -18.01 -5.16
N VAL A 111 20.79 -16.93 -4.70
CA VAL A 111 19.41 -17.00 -4.28
C VAL A 111 18.64 -17.23 -5.57
N LYS A 112 18.53 -18.50 -5.94
CA LYS A 112 17.59 -18.98 -6.95
C LYS A 112 16.31 -18.21 -6.73
N VAL A 113 15.96 -17.36 -7.69
CA VAL A 113 14.73 -16.59 -7.67
C VAL A 113 13.62 -17.62 -7.79
N ASN A 114 13.16 -18.18 -6.66
CA ASN A 114 12.14 -19.23 -6.63
C ASN A 114 10.73 -18.68 -6.91
N THR A 115 10.62 -17.41 -7.33
CA THR A 115 9.34 -16.75 -7.62
C THR A 115 9.43 -16.04 -8.95
N GLN A 116 8.83 -16.66 -9.98
CA GLN A 116 8.66 -16.07 -11.29
C GLN A 116 7.25 -15.48 -11.39
N LYS A 117 7.14 -14.27 -11.94
CA LYS A 117 5.82 -13.73 -12.31
C LYS A 117 5.39 -14.38 -13.62
N ILE A 118 4.24 -15.03 -13.61
CA ILE A 118 3.63 -15.66 -14.77
C ILE A 118 2.38 -14.84 -15.14
N GLU A 119 2.23 -14.58 -16.44
CA GLU A 119 1.05 -13.92 -16.99
C GLU A 119 -0.02 -14.98 -17.27
N VAL A 120 -1.20 -14.79 -16.68
CA VAL A 120 -2.35 -15.69 -16.81
C VAL A 120 -3.50 -14.90 -17.44
N TRP A 121 -4.20 -15.49 -18.40
CA TRP A 121 -5.38 -14.88 -19.02
C TRP A 121 -6.56 -15.85 -19.03
N ALA A 122 -7.76 -15.31 -19.20
CA ALA A 122 -9.00 -16.08 -19.32
C ALA A 122 -9.23 -16.49 -20.78
N GLN A 123 -9.50 -17.78 -21.00
CA GLN A 123 -9.77 -18.36 -22.30
C GLN A 123 -11.08 -19.15 -22.24
N ASP A 124 -11.98 -18.88 -23.19
CA ASP A 124 -13.18 -19.70 -23.40
C ASP A 124 -12.80 -20.99 -24.14
N ILE A 125 -13.08 -22.13 -23.50
CA ILE A 125 -12.91 -23.47 -24.06
C ILE A 125 -14.24 -24.20 -23.88
N GLN A 126 -14.92 -24.47 -25.00
CA GLN A 126 -16.23 -25.11 -25.03
C GLN A 126 -17.32 -24.44 -24.16
N GLY A 127 -17.29 -23.12 -24.01
CA GLY A 127 -18.29 -22.35 -23.24
C GLY A 127 -18.00 -22.23 -21.75
N ILE A 128 -16.83 -22.71 -21.30
CA ILE A 128 -16.35 -22.57 -19.93
C ILE A 128 -15.08 -21.72 -19.94
N ILE A 129 -15.00 -20.73 -19.05
CA ILE A 129 -13.85 -19.85 -18.93
C ILE A 129 -12.79 -20.52 -18.05
N TYR A 130 -11.61 -20.76 -18.63
CA TYR A 130 -10.44 -21.28 -17.95
C TYR A 130 -9.33 -20.24 -17.86
N TYR A 131 -8.55 -20.27 -16.79
CA TYR A 131 -7.36 -19.43 -16.64
C TYR A 131 -6.12 -20.21 -17.09
N ILE A 132 -5.41 -19.70 -18.10
CA ILE A 132 -4.28 -20.39 -18.73
C ILE A 132 -3.04 -19.48 -18.84
N ASP A 133 -1.86 -20.08 -18.97
CA ASP A 133 -0.58 -19.38 -19.18
C ASP A 133 0.12 -19.75 -20.50
N LYS A 134 1.28 -19.12 -20.77
CA LYS A 134 2.13 -19.42 -21.93
C LYS A 134 2.85 -20.77 -21.86
N PHE A 135 2.75 -21.49 -20.74
CA PHE A 135 3.42 -22.77 -20.50
C PHE A 135 2.46 -23.96 -20.56
N ASN A 136 1.29 -23.76 -21.17
CA ASN A 136 0.26 -24.77 -21.38
C ASN A 136 -0.41 -25.26 -20.09
N ASN A 137 -0.36 -24.49 -19.00
CA ASN A 137 -1.00 -24.82 -17.73
C ASN A 137 -2.41 -24.24 -17.65
N VAL A 138 -3.32 -25.00 -17.05
CA VAL A 138 -4.67 -24.57 -16.66
C VAL A 138 -4.72 -24.45 -15.15
N TYR A 139 -5.11 -23.28 -14.65
CA TYR A 139 -5.14 -22.98 -13.22
C TYR A 139 -6.54 -23.10 -12.63
N GLN A 140 -6.57 -23.42 -11.34
CA GLN A 140 -7.79 -23.36 -10.55
C GLN A 140 -8.26 -21.90 -10.41
N ALA A 141 -9.51 -21.63 -10.81
CA ALA A 141 -10.05 -20.27 -10.87
C ALA A 141 -10.05 -19.57 -9.51
N GLU A 142 -10.37 -20.27 -8.41
CA GLU A 142 -10.39 -19.67 -7.08
C GLU A 142 -9.00 -19.18 -6.65
N ASP A 143 -7.95 -19.92 -6.99
CA ASP A 143 -6.57 -19.56 -6.66
C ASP A 143 -6.11 -18.31 -7.41
N ILE A 144 -6.59 -18.11 -8.65
CA ILE A 144 -6.32 -16.90 -9.45
C ILE A 144 -7.09 -15.69 -8.92
N VAL A 145 -8.39 -15.85 -8.62
CA VAL A 145 -9.24 -14.77 -8.10
C VAL A 145 -8.72 -14.22 -6.77
N VAL A 146 -8.19 -15.08 -5.90
CA VAL A 146 -7.64 -14.70 -4.59
C VAL A 146 -6.17 -14.22 -4.68
N ASN A 147 -5.57 -14.18 -5.87
CA ASN A 147 -4.14 -13.87 -6.08
C ASN A 147 -3.21 -14.73 -5.22
N LYS A 148 -3.50 -16.03 -5.14
CA LYS A 148 -2.71 -16.97 -4.35
C LYS A 148 -1.33 -17.16 -4.95
N VAL A 149 -0.31 -17.17 -4.10
CA VAL A 149 1.06 -17.51 -4.50
C VAL A 149 1.14 -19.01 -4.79
N ASN A 150 1.70 -19.39 -5.94
CA ASN A 150 1.73 -20.75 -6.47
C ASN A 150 0.31 -21.36 -6.63
N PRO A 151 -0.52 -20.80 -7.54
CA PRO A 151 -1.86 -21.32 -7.80
C PRO A 151 -1.80 -22.76 -8.30
N LYS A 152 -2.80 -23.57 -7.91
CA LYS A 152 -2.86 -24.99 -8.28
C LYS A 152 -3.10 -25.14 -9.79
N ILE A 153 -2.26 -25.92 -10.44
CA ILE A 153 -2.46 -26.37 -11.82
C ILE A 153 -3.41 -27.57 -11.78
N ILE A 154 -4.52 -27.48 -12.51
CA ILE A 154 -5.57 -28.51 -12.55
C ILE A 154 -5.51 -29.36 -13.80
N ALA A 155 -4.95 -28.83 -14.90
CA ALA A 155 -4.80 -29.55 -16.15
C ALA A 155 -3.77 -28.88 -17.06
N LYS A 156 -3.52 -29.46 -18.23
CA LYS A 156 -2.80 -28.82 -19.34
C LYS A 156 -3.68 -28.66 -20.57
N TYR A 157 -3.56 -27.50 -21.22
CA TYR A 157 -4.28 -27.25 -22.47
C TYR A 157 -3.37 -27.51 -23.68
N VAL A 158 -3.99 -27.85 -24.80
CA VAL A 158 -3.35 -27.98 -26.11
C VAL A 158 -3.95 -26.95 -27.04
N LYS A 159 -3.10 -26.29 -27.83
CA LYS A 159 -3.52 -25.34 -28.86
C LYS A 159 -3.25 -25.95 -30.24
N ASN A 160 -4.31 -26.33 -30.94
CA ASN A 160 -4.26 -26.83 -32.31
C ASN A 160 -4.77 -25.72 -33.25
N GLY A 161 -3.85 -24.89 -33.75
CA GLY A 161 -4.21 -23.72 -34.56
C GLY A 161 -4.91 -22.63 -33.73
N GLU A 162 -6.17 -22.35 -34.06
CA GLU A 162 -7.00 -21.37 -33.32
C GLU A 162 -7.81 -22.00 -32.18
N GLN A 163 -7.87 -23.33 -32.11
CA GLN A 163 -8.70 -24.03 -31.13
C GLN A 163 -7.88 -24.47 -29.91
N TYR A 164 -8.45 -24.21 -28.74
CA TYR A 164 -7.94 -24.64 -27.45
C TYR A 164 -8.73 -25.87 -26.99
N SER A 165 -8.04 -26.88 -26.46
CA SER A 165 -8.64 -28.08 -25.89
C SER A 165 -7.93 -28.47 -24.59
N ILE A 166 -8.62 -29.17 -23.69
CA ILE A 166 -8.07 -29.71 -22.45
C ILE A 166 -8.27 -31.23 -22.46
N PRO A 167 -7.27 -32.00 -22.93
CA PRO A 167 -7.41 -33.45 -23.12
C PRO A 167 -7.80 -34.21 -21.85
N GLU A 168 -7.36 -33.75 -20.68
CA GLU A 168 -7.66 -34.38 -19.38
C GLU A 168 -9.14 -34.28 -18.99
N PHE A 169 -9.88 -33.33 -19.56
CA PHE A 169 -11.33 -33.20 -19.36
C PHE A 169 -12.14 -33.81 -20.50
N ASN A 170 -11.49 -34.42 -21.51
CA ASN A 170 -12.13 -34.82 -22.77
C ASN A 170 -12.90 -33.66 -23.45
N LEU A 171 -12.34 -32.44 -23.36
CA LEU A 171 -12.88 -31.20 -23.93
C LEU A 171 -11.91 -30.63 -24.98
#